data_AF-A0A060YPU2-F1
#
_entry.id   AF-A0A060YPU2-F1
#
_cell.length_a   1.000
_cell.length_b   1.000
_cell.length_c   1.000
_cell.angle_alpha   90.00
_cell.angle_beta   90.00
_cell.angle_gamma   90.00
#
_symmetry.space_group_name_H-M   'P 1'
#
loop_
_entity.id
_entity.type
_entity.pdbx_description
1 polymer ?
#
loop_
_entity_poly.entity_id
_entity_poly.type
_entity_poly.pdbx_seq_one_letter_code
_entity_poly.pdbx_strand_id
1 'polypeptide(L)'
;MASSGGDGEPDWAADVRPLLSASYTAFETKELPQLIGSIINSESEILHHDKQYEPFYSSFVALSAHYITTVCGQIPRNQLLSVAAACKVLIEFSLLRLENPDEACAVSQKHLILLIKGLCTGCSRLDRTEIITFTAMMKSAKLPQTVKTLSDGESSAFC
;
A
#
# COMPACT_ATOMS: atom_id res chain seq x y z
N MET A 1 -14.44 -9.75 -32.33
CA MET A 1 -15.18 -9.11 -31.24
C MET A 1 -14.20 -8.86 -30.11
N ALA A 2 -14.14 -7.62 -29.63
CA ALA A 2 -13.28 -7.20 -28.52
C ALA A 2 -13.84 -7.73 -27.20
N SER A 3 -12.98 -8.26 -26.33
CA SER A 3 -13.30 -8.52 -24.92
C SER A 3 -12.49 -7.55 -24.09
N SER A 4 -13.13 -6.45 -23.70
CA SER A 4 -12.67 -5.55 -22.66
C SER A 4 -12.98 -6.15 -21.28
N GLY A 5 -12.12 -5.91 -20.29
CA GLY A 5 -12.42 -6.12 -18.87
C GLY A 5 -11.63 -7.24 -18.21
N GLY A 6 -10.31 -7.07 -18.09
CA GLY A 6 -9.59 -7.70 -16.98
C GLY A 6 -9.63 -6.72 -15.82
N ASP A 7 -10.61 -6.84 -14.93
CA ASP A 7 -10.55 -6.18 -13.63
C ASP A 7 -9.33 -6.76 -12.90
N GLY A 8 -8.28 -5.94 -12.87
CA GLY A 8 -6.99 -6.27 -12.30
C GLY A 8 -7.07 -6.25 -10.79
N GLU A 9 -7.49 -7.37 -10.21
CA GLU A 9 -7.30 -7.63 -8.79
C GLU A 9 -5.81 -7.47 -8.42
N PRO A 10 -5.48 -6.75 -7.34
CA PRO A 10 -4.09 -6.53 -6.95
C PRO A 10 -3.42 -7.86 -6.55
N ASP A 11 -2.34 -8.18 -7.25
CA ASP A 11 -1.43 -9.26 -6.86
C ASP A 11 -0.50 -8.70 -5.79
N TRP A 12 -0.98 -8.68 -4.54
CA TRP A 12 -0.23 -8.16 -3.40
C TRP A 12 1.16 -8.77 -3.26
N ALA A 13 1.39 -10.01 -3.70
CA ALA A 13 2.72 -10.62 -3.67
C ALA A 13 3.70 -9.96 -4.65
N ALA A 14 3.22 -9.53 -5.81
CA ALA A 14 3.99 -8.75 -6.78
C ALA A 14 4.07 -7.26 -6.40
N ASP A 15 2.98 -6.68 -5.88
CA ASP A 15 2.83 -5.26 -5.60
C ASP A 15 3.68 -4.77 -4.43
N VAL A 16 3.86 -5.59 -3.39
CA VAL A 16 4.72 -5.22 -2.25
C VAL A 16 6.19 -5.50 -2.48
N ARG A 17 6.55 -6.20 -3.56
CA ARG A 17 7.93 -6.62 -3.83
C ARG A 17 8.92 -5.44 -3.82
N PRO A 18 8.63 -4.26 -4.43
CA PRO A 18 9.49 -3.08 -4.34
C PRO A 18 9.74 -2.60 -2.91
N LEU A 19 8.72 -2.67 -2.06
CA LEU A 19 8.83 -2.24 -0.66
C LEU A 19 9.68 -3.22 0.16
N LEU A 20 9.51 -4.52 -0.11
CA LEU A 20 10.25 -5.58 0.57
C LEU A 20 11.72 -5.67 0.15
N SER A 21 12.06 -5.33 -1.09
CA SER A 21 13.45 -5.23 -1.56
C SER A 21 14.12 -3.97 -0.99
N ALA A 22 13.41 -2.84 -0.99
CA ALA A 22 13.93 -1.55 -0.58
C ALA A 22 14.24 -1.43 0.93
N SER A 23 13.84 -2.40 1.76
CA SER A 23 14.30 -2.47 3.14
C SER A 23 15.77 -2.90 3.27
N TYR A 24 16.31 -3.57 2.24
CA TYR A 24 17.69 -4.05 2.19
C TYR A 24 18.55 -3.28 1.18
N THR A 25 17.93 -2.72 0.13
CA THR A 25 18.58 -1.94 -0.92
C THR A 25 17.97 -0.53 -1.00
N ALA A 26 18.65 0.44 -1.62
CA ALA A 26 18.02 1.74 -1.85
C ALA A 26 16.79 1.58 -2.77
N PHE A 27 15.70 2.29 -2.48
CA PHE A 27 14.51 2.30 -3.35
C PHE A 27 14.84 2.99 -4.67
N GLU A 28 14.55 2.31 -5.78
CA GLU A 28 14.88 2.82 -7.09
C GLU A 28 13.68 3.54 -7.73
N THR A 29 13.94 4.66 -8.41
CA THR A 29 12.90 5.44 -9.12
C THR A 29 12.17 4.64 -10.19
N LYS A 30 12.78 3.57 -10.73
CA LYS A 30 12.15 2.65 -11.69
C LYS A 30 10.99 1.85 -11.08
N GLU A 31 10.99 1.64 -9.76
CA GLU A 31 9.96 0.90 -9.05
C GLU A 31 8.77 1.79 -8.64
N LEU A 32 8.95 3.11 -8.71
CA LEU A 32 7.92 4.08 -8.36
C LEU A 32 6.62 3.91 -9.17
N PRO A 33 6.62 3.78 -10.51
CA PRO A 33 5.38 3.66 -11.27
C PRO A 33 4.56 2.43 -10.87
N GLN A 34 5.23 1.31 -10.55
CA GLN A 34 4.56 0.10 -10.07
C GLN A 34 3.91 0.37 -8.72
N LEU A 35 4.65 0.92 -7.75
CA LEU A 35 4.12 1.24 -6.42
C LEU A 35 2.91 2.19 -6.48
N ILE A 36 3.00 3.24 -7.30
CA ILE A 36 1.91 4.19 -7.51
C ILE A 36 0.68 3.49 -8.11
N GLY A 37 0.89 2.60 -9.08
CA GLY A 37 -0.17 1.78 -9.66
C GLY A 37 -0.86 0.90 -8.62
N SER A 38 -0.10 0.18 -7.79
CA SER A 38 -0.64 -0.67 -6.73
C SER A 38 -1.47 0.12 -5.71
N ILE A 39 -1.03 1.33 -5.33
CA ILE A 39 -1.81 2.17 -4.39
C ILE A 39 -3.14 2.61 -4.99
N ILE A 40 -3.14 3.06 -6.25
CA ILE A 40 -4.35 3.58 -6.91
C ILE A 40 -5.33 2.46 -7.20
N ASN A 41 -4.85 1.33 -7.74
CA ASN A 41 -5.71 0.19 -8.08
C ASN A 41 -6.33 -0.45 -6.83
N SER A 42 -5.60 -0.44 -5.72
CA SER A 42 -6.05 -0.99 -4.44
C SER A 42 -6.69 0.05 -3.51
N GLU A 43 -7.10 1.22 -3.98
CA GLU A 43 -7.64 2.31 -3.13
C GLU A 43 -8.77 1.81 -2.22
N SER A 44 -9.75 1.12 -2.79
CA SER A 44 -10.90 0.61 -2.03
C SER A 44 -10.47 -0.36 -0.92
N GLU A 45 -9.54 -1.26 -1.22
CA GLU A 45 -9.00 -2.21 -0.26
C GLU A 45 -8.18 -1.52 0.82
N ILE A 46 -7.35 -0.54 0.47
CA ILE A 46 -6.55 0.21 1.42
C ILE A 46 -7.46 0.96 2.41
N LEU A 47 -8.57 1.54 1.93
CA LEU A 47 -9.46 2.35 2.77
C LEU A 47 -10.51 1.53 3.54
N HIS A 48 -10.95 0.38 2.99
CA HIS A 48 -12.11 -0.38 3.47
C HIS A 48 -11.85 -1.88 3.67
N HIS A 49 -10.63 -2.28 4.00
CA HIS A 49 -10.32 -3.68 4.31
C HIS A 49 -10.89 -4.14 5.65
N ASP A 50 -11.00 -5.47 5.77
CA ASP A 50 -11.29 -6.11 7.05
C ASP A 50 -10.16 -5.90 8.07
N LYS A 51 -10.55 -5.77 9.33
CA LYS A 51 -9.64 -5.58 10.48
C LYS A 51 -8.48 -6.58 10.56
N GLN A 52 -8.68 -7.81 10.07
CA GLN A 52 -7.62 -8.84 10.03
C GLN A 52 -6.43 -8.47 9.15
N TYR A 53 -6.62 -7.58 8.17
CA TYR A 53 -5.59 -7.12 7.24
C TYR A 53 -5.01 -5.75 7.63
N GLU A 54 -5.53 -5.12 8.69
CA GLU A 54 -5.09 -3.82 9.18
C GLU A 54 -3.56 -3.72 9.38
N PRO A 55 -2.86 -4.72 9.99
CA PRO A 55 -1.41 -4.64 10.15
C PRO A 55 -0.64 -4.61 8.82
N PHE A 56 -1.19 -5.24 7.78
CA PHE A 56 -0.62 -5.24 6.43
C PHE A 56 -0.77 -3.85 5.79
N TYR A 57 -2.01 -3.34 5.70
CA TYR A 57 -2.29 -2.07 5.03
C TYR A 57 -1.66 -0.89 5.74
N SER A 58 -1.70 -0.84 7.07
CA SER A 58 -1.04 0.21 7.85
C SER A 58 0.48 0.24 7.60
N SER A 59 1.14 -0.93 7.60
CA SER A 59 2.57 -1.03 7.30
C SER A 59 2.90 -0.69 5.83
N PHE A 60 2.06 -1.15 4.89
CA PHE A 60 2.16 -0.83 3.47
C PHE A 60 2.07 0.68 3.23
N VAL A 61 1.10 1.36 3.85
CA VAL A 61 0.92 2.81 3.73
C VAL A 61 2.13 3.56 4.28
N ALA A 62 2.66 3.16 5.43
CA ALA A 62 3.84 3.78 6.02
C ALA A 62 5.07 3.68 5.12
N LEU A 63 5.36 2.49 4.60
CA LEU A 63 6.49 2.26 3.70
C LEU A 63 6.29 2.99 2.37
N SER A 64 5.10 2.91 1.78
CA SER A 64 4.78 3.59 0.54
C SER A 64 4.99 5.10 0.63
N ALA A 65 4.46 5.72 1.70
CA ALA A 65 4.64 7.14 1.94
C ALA A 65 6.10 7.53 2.13
N HIS A 66 6.88 6.71 2.85
CA HIS A 66 8.31 6.93 3.00
C HIS A 66 9.04 6.90 1.65
N TYR A 67 8.83 5.88 0.82
CA TYR A 67 9.59 5.74 -0.42
C TYR A 67 9.19 6.77 -1.48
N ILE A 68 7.90 7.07 -1.63
CA ILE A 68 7.41 8.12 -2.55
C ILE A 68 8.07 9.46 -2.23
N THR A 69 8.13 9.82 -0.94
CA THR A 69 8.69 11.10 -0.50
C THR A 69 10.22 11.11 -0.56
N THR A 70 10.89 9.97 -0.35
CA THR A 70 12.36 9.86 -0.52
C THR A 70 12.80 10.14 -1.95
N VAL A 71 12.02 9.73 -2.96
CA VAL A 71 12.34 9.97 -4.37
C VAL A 71 11.62 11.17 -4.98
N CYS A 72 10.89 11.97 -4.20
CA CYS A 72 10.00 13.01 -4.73
C CYS A 72 10.70 14.04 -5.62
N GLY A 73 11.95 14.38 -5.29
CA GLY A 73 12.78 15.30 -6.08
C GLY A 73 13.22 14.78 -7.44
N GLN A 74 13.02 13.48 -7.70
CA GLN A 74 13.40 12.79 -8.94
C GLN A 74 12.19 12.42 -9.80
N ILE A 75 10.97 12.74 -9.34
CA ILE A 75 9.73 12.36 -10.03
C ILE A 75 9.57 13.23 -11.29
N PRO A 76 9.40 12.63 -12.48
CA PRO A 76 9.22 13.38 -13.70
C PRO A 76 7.85 14.06 -13.71
N ARG A 77 7.78 15.25 -14.34
CA ARG A 77 6.59 16.12 -14.30
C ARG A 77 5.30 15.43 -14.81
N ASN A 78 5.42 14.50 -15.75
CA ASN A 78 4.31 13.75 -16.31
C ASN A 78 3.72 12.69 -15.34
N GLN A 79 4.43 12.31 -14.28
CA GLN A 79 3.95 11.35 -13.27
C GLN A 79 3.36 12.04 -12.03
N LEU A 80 3.48 13.37 -11.91
CA LEU A 80 3.05 14.12 -10.73
C LEU A 80 1.56 13.92 -10.39
N LEU A 81 0.69 13.83 -11.41
CA LEU A 81 -0.74 13.62 -11.18
C LEU A 81 -1.02 12.24 -10.58
N SER A 82 -0.39 11.18 -11.10
CA SER A 82 -0.51 9.83 -10.57
C SER A 82 0.06 9.74 -9.15
N VAL A 83 1.21 10.38 -8.91
CA VAL A 83 1.81 10.44 -7.57
C VAL A 83 0.90 11.18 -6.59
N ALA A 84 0.32 12.31 -6.99
CA ALA A 84 -0.63 13.04 -6.17
C ALA A 84 -1.89 12.22 -5.85
N ALA A 85 -2.40 11.43 -6.81
CA ALA A 85 -3.51 10.52 -6.59
C ALA A 85 -3.17 9.43 -5.55
N ALA A 86 -2.00 8.79 -5.66
CA ALA A 86 -1.56 7.85 -4.64
C ALA A 86 -1.36 8.51 -3.27
N CYS A 87 -0.74 9.69 -3.21
CA CYS A 87 -0.60 10.46 -1.97
C CYS A 87 -1.96 10.74 -1.31
N LYS A 88 -3.00 11.05 -2.10
CA LYS A 88 -4.36 11.26 -1.59
C LYS A 88 -4.86 10.01 -0.85
N VAL A 89 -4.77 8.82 -1.47
CA VAL A 89 -5.19 7.55 -0.85
C VAL A 89 -4.45 7.30 0.47
N LEU A 90 -3.13 7.48 0.48
CA LEU A 90 -2.31 7.29 1.68
C LEU A 90 -2.65 8.28 2.80
N ILE A 91 -2.93 9.54 2.45
CA ILE A 91 -3.37 10.57 3.39
C ILE A 91 -4.76 10.22 3.94
N GLU A 92 -5.68 9.79 3.08
CA GLU A 92 -7.05 9.44 3.46
C GLU A 92 -7.07 8.27 4.44
N PHE A 93 -6.31 7.20 4.18
CA PHE A 93 -6.10 6.12 5.15
C PHE A 93 -5.58 6.65 6.49
N SER A 94 -4.55 7.51 6.43
CA SER A 94 -3.91 8.05 7.64
C SER A 94 -4.87 8.91 8.45
N LEU A 95 -5.73 9.70 7.80
CA LEU A 95 -6.76 10.51 8.45
C LEU A 95 -7.84 9.64 9.07
N LEU A 96 -8.33 8.62 8.35
CA LEU A 96 -9.34 7.68 8.87
C LEU A 96 -8.87 7.00 10.17
N ARG A 97 -7.60 6.59 10.24
CA ARG A 97 -7.01 5.98 11.44
C ARG A 97 -6.66 6.97 12.55
N LEU A 98 -6.52 8.26 12.22
CA LEU A 98 -6.39 9.31 13.24
C LEU A 98 -7.75 9.65 13.86
N GLU A 99 -8.81 9.72 13.04
CA GLU A 99 -10.18 9.98 13.48
C GLU A 99 -10.76 8.79 14.26
N ASN A 100 -10.49 7.57 13.78
CA ASN A 100 -10.95 6.32 14.36
C ASN A 100 -9.73 5.44 14.69
N PRO A 101 -9.14 5.58 15.89
CA PRO A 101 -7.97 4.79 16.27
C PRO A 101 -8.29 3.29 16.26
N ASP A 102 -7.46 2.50 15.55
CA ASP A 102 -7.55 1.04 15.55
C ASP A 102 -6.36 0.43 16.31
N GLU A 103 -6.62 -0.44 17.27
CA GLU A 103 -5.61 -1.19 18.02
C GLU A 103 -4.81 -2.16 17.14
N ALA A 104 -5.37 -2.61 16.01
CA ALA A 104 -4.69 -3.46 15.04
C ALA A 104 -3.79 -2.67 14.07
N CYS A 105 -3.86 -1.33 14.08
CA CYS A 105 -3.01 -0.49 13.25
C CYS A 105 -1.56 -0.58 13.73
N ALA A 106 -0.68 -1.06 12.86
CA ALA A 106 0.75 -1.21 13.17
C ALA A 106 1.47 0.14 13.32
N VAL A 107 0.83 1.23 12.86
CA VAL A 107 1.39 2.57 12.78
C VAL A 107 0.75 3.45 13.86
N SER A 108 1.57 3.99 14.76
CA SER A 108 1.07 4.89 15.81
C SER A 108 0.52 6.21 15.23
N GLN A 109 -0.38 6.88 15.96
CA GLN A 109 -0.92 8.19 15.55
C GLN A 109 0.17 9.23 15.27
N LYS A 110 1.27 9.21 16.04
CA LYS A 110 2.44 10.06 15.80
C LYS A 110 3.03 9.82 14.41
N HIS A 111 3.19 8.55 14.02
CA HIS A 111 3.68 8.21 12.69
C HIS A 111 2.68 8.58 11.61
N LEU A 112 1.37 8.35 11.79
CA LEU A 112 0.36 8.76 10.81
C LEU A 112 0.44 10.27 10.49
N ILE A 113 0.57 11.12 11.51
CA ILE A 113 0.77 12.57 11.32
C ILE A 113 2.07 12.86 10.54
N LEU A 114 3.14 12.11 10.85
CA LEU A 114 4.43 12.24 10.16
C LEU A 114 4.31 11.87 8.68
N LEU A 115 3.58 10.79 8.35
CA LEU A 115 3.35 10.35 6.97
C LEU A 115 2.60 11.41 6.18
N ILE A 116 1.50 11.95 6.72
CA ILE A 116 0.73 13.04 6.09
C ILE A 116 1.63 14.25 5.82
N LYS A 117 2.40 14.68 6.82
CA LYS A 117 3.36 15.78 6.64
C LYS A 117 4.37 15.47 5.56
N GLY A 118 4.91 14.26 5.52
CA GLY A 118 5.86 13.83 4.51
C GLY A 118 5.28 13.89 3.11
N LEU A 119 4.08 13.34 2.91
CA LEU A 119 3.38 13.32 1.62
C LEU A 119 3.06 14.73 1.12
N CYS A 120 2.69 15.66 2.01
CA CYS A 120 2.39 17.05 1.64
C CYS A 120 3.64 17.91 1.39
N THR A 121 4.80 17.56 1.96
CA THR A 121 6.02 18.40 1.89
C THR A 121 7.15 17.80 1.07
N GLY A 122 7.07 16.52 0.70
CA GLY A 122 8.16 15.79 0.05
C GLY A 122 9.33 15.49 0.99
N CYS A 123 9.09 15.37 2.29
CA CYS A 123 10.13 15.10 3.29
C CYS A 123 9.70 14.00 4.26
N SER A 124 10.05 12.75 3.97
CA SER A 124 9.91 11.66 4.94
C SER A 124 10.93 11.78 6.06
N ARG A 125 10.53 11.24 7.22
CA ARG A 125 11.37 11.16 8.42
C ARG A 125 11.26 9.81 9.11
N LEU A 126 10.84 8.75 8.40
CA LEU A 126 10.97 7.42 8.98
C LEU A 126 12.45 7.07 9.08
N ASP A 127 12.89 6.69 10.28
CA ASP A 127 14.25 6.24 10.51
C ASP A 127 14.45 4.80 10.04
N ARG A 128 15.70 4.35 10.02
CA ARG A 128 16.03 2.99 9.55
C ARG A 128 15.36 1.91 10.40
N THR A 129 15.18 2.16 11.69
CA THR A 129 14.56 1.21 12.62
C THR A 129 13.09 1.03 12.28
N GLU A 130 12.37 2.14 12.10
CA GLU A 130 10.97 2.18 11.70
C GLU A 130 10.75 1.48 10.36
N ILE A 131 11.61 1.73 9.36
CA ILE A 131 11.55 1.03 8.06
C ILE A 131 11.68 -0.49 8.24
N ILE A 132 12.66 -0.94 9.02
CA ILE A 132 12.88 -2.37 9.30
C ILE A 132 11.66 -2.96 10.02
N THR A 133 11.12 -2.26 11.02
CA THR A 133 9.97 -2.69 11.80
C THR A 133 8.71 -2.78 10.95
N PHE A 134 8.36 -1.76 10.18
CA PHE A 134 7.19 -1.78 9.29
C PHE A 134 7.33 -2.84 8.20
N THR A 135 8.54 -3.05 7.67
CA THR A 135 8.79 -4.14 6.71
C THR A 135 8.54 -5.51 7.34
N ALA A 136 9.07 -5.74 8.55
CA ALA A 136 8.87 -7.00 9.26
C ALA A 136 7.39 -7.25 9.56
N MET A 137 6.68 -6.22 10.02
CA MET A 137 5.23 -6.30 10.30
C MET A 137 4.44 -6.62 9.03
N MET A 138 4.73 -5.93 7.92
CA MET A 138 4.09 -6.22 6.63
C MET A 138 4.33 -7.65 6.16
N LYS A 139 5.55 -8.20 6.34
CA LYS A 139 5.90 -9.59 5.99
C LYS A 139 5.17 -10.62 6.86
N SER A 140 4.97 -10.33 8.15
CA SER A 140 4.30 -11.23 9.09
C SER A 140 2.78 -11.14 9.06
N ALA A 141 2.25 -10.06 8.50
CA ALA A 141 0.82 -9.82 8.46
C ALA A 141 0.12 -10.81 7.51
N LYS A 142 -1.17 -11.05 7.77
CA LYS A 142 -2.01 -11.81 6.85
C LYS A 142 -2.10 -11.03 5.54
N LEU A 143 -1.69 -11.63 4.43
CA LEU A 143 -1.88 -11.04 3.11
C LEU A 143 -3.38 -11.08 2.77
N PRO A 144 -3.94 -9.98 2.23
CA PRO A 144 -5.24 -10.01 1.59
C PRO A 144 -5.22 -11.16 0.57
N GLN A 145 -6.15 -12.12 0.70
CA GLN A 145 -6.28 -13.14 -0.33
C GLN A 145 -6.81 -12.40 -1.57
N THR A 146 -6.05 -12.40 -2.67
CA THR A 146 -6.64 -12.18 -3.99
C THR A 146 -7.78 -13.18 -4.08
N VAL A 147 -9.02 -12.70 -4.05
CA VAL A 147 -10.19 -13.56 -3.93
C VAL A 147 -10.31 -14.26 -5.27
N LYS A 148 -9.67 -15.42 -5.40
CA LYS A 148 -10.18 -16.46 -6.29
C LYS A 148 -11.56 -16.80 -5.77
N THR A 149 -12.58 -16.11 -6.27
CA THR A 149 -13.92 -16.63 -6.30
C THR A 149 -13.92 -17.77 -7.32
N LEU A 150 -13.31 -18.89 -6.96
CA LEU A 150 -13.78 -20.19 -7.43
C LEU A 150 -14.88 -20.59 -6.45
N SER A 151 -16.03 -19.93 -6.57
CA SER A 151 -17.29 -20.63 -6.33
C SER A 151 -17.48 -21.56 -7.52
N ASP A 152 -16.74 -22.67 -7.57
CA ASP A 152 -17.21 -23.83 -8.31
C ASP A 152 -18.02 -24.64 -7.29
N GLY A 153 -19.34 -24.55 -7.43
CA GLY A 153 -20.25 -25.30 -6.61
C GLY A 153 -20.05 -26.79 -6.85
N GLU A 154 -19.48 -27.49 -5.87
CA GLU A 154 -19.80 -28.91 -5.70
C GLU A 154 -21.26 -29.02 -5.25
N SER A 155 -22.18 -28.92 -6.21
CA SER A 155 -23.50 -29.50 -6.08
C SER A 155 -23.91 -30.18 -7.38
N SER A 156 -24.08 -31.50 -7.25
CA SER A 156 -24.80 -32.40 -8.14
C SER A 156 -24.27 -32.60 -9.56
N ALA A 157 -23.38 -33.58 -9.70
CA ALA A 157 -23.61 -34.73 -10.58
C ALA A 157 -22.53 -35.76 -10.27
N PHE A 158 -22.90 -36.95 -9.79
CA PHE A 158 -22.41 -38.25 -10.27
C PHE A 158 -22.99 -39.39 -9.41
N CYS A 159 -23.65 -40.31 -10.12
CA CYS A 159 -24.28 -41.59 -9.74
C CYS A 159 -25.67 -41.54 -9.09
#